data_AF-A0A7Y5DW59-F1
#
_entry.id   AF-A0A7Y5DW59-F1
#
_cell.length_a   1.000
_cell.length_b   1.000
_cell.length_c   1.000
_cell.angle_alpha   90.00
_cell.angle_beta   90.00
_cell.angle_gamma   90.00
#
_symmetry.space_group_name_H-M   'P 1'
#
loop_
_entity.id
_entity.type
_entity.pdbx_description
1 polymer ?
#
loop_
_entity_poly.entity_id
_entity_poly.type
_entity_poly.pdbx_seq_one_letter_code
_entity_poly.pdbx_strand_id
1 'polypeptide(L)'
;VQDSPFFNSLSALEFRPEFDRIQNPQLLQLIRGVTEGQAKRLVALTFLTLFRLLRYVSVIEQRSIEGDLDGRRFVTGTLQFTWAVLRSDARALTQRLSDRARELLADSFDRELSRIPASAISERFPAMLADAHHLRGIRGALEGVAANLRLEMRRVFEHDLPAPDSGATENEIRLRCRAAAAHLRPGLQNSILVLGAALGTRLDEHGVFDDHAERRLMSDRLRRDIWMFAQIVRAFCEKARNAGDHQERWNDASPFAFVGEFLSYFRAMGYPLVRAADYVRLDPFLESLERIRDVDRIDPQRIANAAEEGELFRTYLLELFENIGRRDELQDLPFDRRAAAMALRLYLGSH
;
A
#
# COMPACT_ATOMS: atom_id res chain seq x y z
N VAL A 1 0.17 11.03 -32.75
CA VAL A 1 0.11 9.59 -32.42
C VAL A 1 -1.32 9.33 -31.98
N GLN A 2 -2.04 8.47 -32.70
CA GLN A 2 -3.47 8.22 -32.48
C GLN A 2 -3.68 7.43 -31.18
N ASP A 3 -4.57 7.91 -30.32
CA ASP A 3 -4.93 7.29 -29.04
C ASP A 3 -5.73 5.99 -29.28
N SER A 4 -5.18 4.86 -28.82
CA SER A 4 -5.93 3.61 -28.68
C SER A 4 -6.77 3.68 -27.40
N PRO A 5 -8.07 3.38 -27.43
CA PRO A 5 -8.96 3.48 -26.26
C PRO A 5 -8.69 2.45 -25.16
N PHE A 6 -7.77 1.50 -25.37
CA PHE A 6 -7.52 0.39 -24.44
C PHE A 6 -6.17 0.43 -23.73
N PHE A 7 -5.24 1.32 -24.13
CA PHE A 7 -3.92 1.41 -23.50
C PHE A 7 -3.36 2.84 -23.65
N ASN A 8 -3.45 3.64 -22.58
CA ASN A 8 -2.87 4.97 -22.50
C ASN A 8 -1.93 5.05 -21.27
N SER A 9 -0.78 4.37 -21.35
CA SER A 9 0.03 3.97 -20.19
C SER A 9 0.69 5.10 -19.39
N LEU A 10 0.51 6.37 -19.75
CA LEU A 10 1.19 7.50 -19.11
C LEU A 10 0.35 8.78 -19.12
N SER A 11 -0.98 8.71 -19.11
CA SER A 11 -1.77 9.90 -18.78
C SER A 11 -1.61 10.19 -17.29
N ALA A 12 -0.68 11.09 -16.96
CA ALA A 12 -0.44 11.49 -15.59
C ALA A 12 -1.76 11.89 -14.90
N LEU A 13 -2.01 11.34 -13.71
CA LEU A 13 -3.25 11.53 -12.93
C LEU A 13 -4.50 10.82 -13.50
N GLU A 14 -4.34 9.64 -14.11
CA GLU A 14 -5.46 8.70 -14.31
C GLU A 14 -5.78 8.03 -12.96
N PHE A 15 -7.04 8.08 -12.53
CA PHE A 15 -7.50 7.47 -11.29
C PHE A 15 -8.37 6.25 -11.57
N ARG A 16 -8.08 5.16 -10.86
CA ARG A 16 -8.86 3.93 -10.94
C ARG A 16 -9.69 3.80 -9.67
N PRO A 17 -11.03 3.76 -9.76
CA PRO A 17 -11.88 3.69 -8.57
C PRO A 17 -11.54 2.52 -7.66
N GLU A 18 -10.96 1.44 -8.16
CA GLU A 18 -10.55 0.27 -7.38
C GLU A 18 -9.38 0.56 -6.45
N PHE A 19 -8.50 1.50 -6.82
CA PHE A 19 -7.23 1.77 -6.14
C PHE A 19 -7.17 3.18 -5.52
N ASP A 20 -7.95 4.12 -6.06
CA ASP A 20 -7.93 5.52 -5.67
C ASP A 20 -9.30 5.93 -5.11
N ARG A 21 -9.48 5.71 -3.80
CA ARG A 21 -10.68 6.15 -3.07
C ARG A 21 -10.27 7.01 -1.87
N ILE A 22 -10.99 8.11 -1.68
CA ILE A 22 -10.99 8.85 -0.41
C ILE A 22 -12.10 8.23 0.42
N GLN A 23 -11.75 7.52 1.49
CA GLN A 23 -12.75 6.86 2.36
C GLN A 23 -13.14 7.73 3.56
N ASN A 24 -12.34 8.76 3.88
CA ASN A 24 -12.64 9.65 5.00
C ASN A 24 -13.92 10.46 4.69
N PRO A 25 -14.99 10.30 5.50
CA PRO A 25 -16.28 10.93 5.24
C PRO A 25 -16.25 12.45 5.40
N GLN A 26 -15.40 13.00 6.28
CA GLN A 26 -15.22 14.44 6.45
C GLN A 26 -14.62 15.04 5.18
N LEU A 27 -13.59 14.41 4.61
CA LEU A 27 -12.99 14.84 3.34
C LEU A 27 -13.97 14.73 2.16
N LEU A 28 -14.78 13.67 2.11
CA LEU A 28 -15.83 13.55 1.10
C LEU A 28 -16.89 14.65 1.23
N GLN A 29 -17.28 15.02 2.45
CA GLN A 29 -18.17 16.15 2.69
C GLN A 29 -17.54 17.47 2.25
N LEU A 30 -16.24 17.68 2.51
CA LEU A 30 -15.53 18.88 2.07
C LEU A 30 -15.50 19.02 0.56
N ILE A 31 -15.14 17.94 -0.15
CA ILE A 31 -15.13 17.94 -1.62
C ILE A 31 -16.53 18.18 -2.17
N ARG A 32 -17.57 17.67 -1.50
CA ARG A 32 -18.96 17.92 -1.90
C ARG A 32 -19.38 19.38 -1.73
N GLY A 33 -18.87 20.06 -0.70
CA GLY A 33 -19.14 21.46 -0.40
C GLY A 33 -18.49 22.47 -1.35
N VAL A 34 -17.52 22.05 -2.17
CA VAL A 34 -16.96 22.91 -3.23
C VAL A 34 -17.99 23.12 -4.34
N THR A 35 -18.09 24.36 -4.81
CA THR A 35 -18.93 24.78 -5.93
C THR A 35 -18.78 23.87 -7.15
N GLU A 36 -19.89 23.50 -7.77
CA GLU A 36 -19.93 22.47 -8.81
C GLU A 36 -19.06 22.81 -10.04
N GLY A 37 -18.63 21.77 -10.76
CA GLY A 37 -17.92 21.92 -12.03
C GLY A 37 -16.41 21.72 -11.91
N GLN A 38 -15.64 22.56 -12.58
CA GLN A 38 -14.21 22.34 -12.79
C GLN A 38 -13.37 22.58 -11.51
N ALA A 39 -13.79 23.51 -10.65
CA ALA A 39 -13.18 23.77 -9.35
C ALA A 39 -13.24 22.55 -8.42
N LYS A 40 -14.43 21.96 -8.25
CA LYS A 40 -14.64 20.71 -7.50
C LYS A 40 -13.80 19.56 -8.03
N ARG A 41 -13.74 19.39 -9.36
CA ARG A 41 -12.90 18.36 -9.99
C ARG A 41 -11.42 18.58 -9.69
N LEU A 42 -10.94 19.82 -9.72
CA LEU A 42 -9.56 20.17 -9.41
C LEU A 42 -9.22 19.83 -7.95
N VAL A 43 -10.06 20.26 -7.00
CA VAL A 43 -9.88 19.97 -5.56
C VAL A 43 -9.89 18.46 -5.29
N ALA A 44 -10.85 17.73 -5.85
CA ALA A 44 -10.94 16.27 -5.70
C ALA A 44 -9.69 15.57 -6.24
N LEU A 45 -9.21 15.99 -7.42
CA LEU A 45 -8.00 15.46 -8.02
C LEU A 45 -6.77 15.71 -7.14
N THR A 46 -6.66 16.90 -6.54
CA THR A 46 -5.56 17.23 -5.63
C THR A 46 -5.54 16.30 -4.42
N PHE A 47 -6.68 16.12 -3.74
CA PHE A 47 -6.75 15.18 -2.62
C PHE A 47 -6.40 13.76 -3.04
N LEU A 48 -7.02 13.25 -4.12
CA LEU A 48 -6.76 11.89 -4.60
C LEU A 48 -5.28 11.67 -4.89
N THR A 49 -4.62 12.65 -5.51
CA THR A 49 -3.19 12.58 -5.78
C THR A 49 -2.38 12.60 -4.49
N LEU A 50 -2.66 13.52 -3.55
CA LEU A 50 -1.93 13.61 -2.28
C LEU A 50 -2.04 12.30 -1.47
N PHE A 51 -3.22 11.69 -1.41
CA PHE A 51 -3.41 10.38 -0.79
C PHE A 51 -2.67 9.26 -1.54
N ARG A 52 -2.61 9.31 -2.86
CA ARG A 52 -1.81 8.37 -3.64
C ARG A 52 -0.31 8.52 -3.35
N LEU A 53 0.19 9.75 -3.24
CA LEU A 53 1.58 10.02 -2.85
C LEU A 53 1.88 9.47 -1.44
N LEU A 54 0.94 9.62 -0.49
CA LEU A 54 1.06 8.99 0.83
C LEU A 54 1.13 7.46 0.75
N ARG A 55 0.32 6.82 -0.10
CA ARG A 55 0.40 5.37 -0.35
C ARG A 55 1.78 4.96 -0.90
N TYR A 56 2.35 5.74 -1.83
CA TYR A 56 3.69 5.47 -2.34
C TYR A 56 4.75 5.56 -1.23
N VAL A 57 4.64 6.55 -0.36
CA VAL A 57 5.51 6.70 0.82
C VAL A 57 5.39 5.49 1.75
N SER A 58 4.17 5.02 2.06
CA SER A 58 3.94 3.80 2.86
C SER A 58 4.59 2.56 2.21
N VAL A 59 4.49 2.40 0.88
CA VAL A 59 5.15 1.30 0.16
C VAL A 59 6.67 1.39 0.24
N ILE A 60 7.25 2.59 0.09
CA ILE A 60 8.69 2.81 0.20
C ILE A 60 9.19 2.45 1.61
N GLU A 61 8.51 2.91 2.65
CA GLU A 61 8.87 2.62 4.04
C GLU A 61 8.84 1.11 4.32
N GLN A 62 7.77 0.42 3.90
CA GLN A 62 7.64 -1.03 4.05
C GLN A 62 8.77 -1.77 3.33
N ARG A 63 9.00 -1.46 2.05
CA ARG A 63 10.05 -2.12 1.23
C ARG A 63 11.46 -1.86 1.74
N SER A 64 11.69 -0.72 2.39
CA SER A 64 12.99 -0.40 2.99
C SER A 64 13.27 -1.22 4.25
N ILE A 65 12.24 -1.72 4.95
CA ILE A 65 12.35 -2.58 6.13
C ILE A 65 12.56 -4.05 5.73
N GLU A 66 11.86 -4.52 4.70
CA GLU A 66 11.88 -5.93 4.25
C GLU A 66 13.25 -6.41 3.69
N GLY A 67 14.15 -5.49 3.37
CA GLY A 67 15.24 -5.72 2.41
C GLY A 67 16.39 -6.66 2.77
N ASP A 68 16.46 -7.25 3.96
CA ASP A 68 17.54 -8.19 4.32
C ASP A 68 17.10 -9.66 4.38
N LEU A 69 15.81 -9.94 4.27
CA LEU A 69 15.26 -11.26 4.61
C LEU A 69 15.13 -12.22 3.42
N ASP A 70 15.26 -11.74 2.18
CA ASP A 70 14.67 -12.41 1.01
C ASP A 70 15.65 -12.70 -0.15
N GLY A 71 16.91 -12.26 -0.09
CA GLY A 71 17.87 -12.43 -1.21
C GLY A 71 17.37 -11.90 -2.57
N ARG A 72 16.31 -11.06 -2.56
CA ARG A 72 15.63 -10.57 -3.76
C ARG A 72 16.49 -9.50 -4.43
N ARG A 73 17.04 -9.86 -5.59
CA ARG A 73 17.90 -9.03 -6.45
C ARG A 73 17.30 -7.69 -6.96
N PHE A 74 16.11 -7.28 -6.49
CA PHE A 74 15.36 -6.15 -7.06
C PHE A 74 14.73 -5.17 -6.03
N VAL A 75 15.08 -5.22 -4.75
CA VAL A 75 14.55 -4.26 -3.74
C VAL A 75 14.92 -2.83 -4.11
N THR A 76 16.19 -2.58 -4.45
CA THR A 76 16.65 -1.28 -4.95
C THR A 76 15.90 -0.82 -6.20
N GLY A 77 15.70 -1.71 -7.18
CA GLY A 77 14.96 -1.38 -8.40
C GLY A 77 13.49 -1.02 -8.12
N THR A 78 12.85 -1.72 -7.18
CA THR A 78 11.47 -1.43 -6.76
C THR A 78 11.37 -0.09 -6.04
N LEU A 79 12.31 0.21 -5.15
CA LEU A 79 12.38 1.50 -4.45
C LEU A 79 12.59 2.65 -5.44
N GLN A 80 13.56 2.52 -6.34
CA GLN A 80 13.84 3.51 -7.38
C GLN A 80 12.65 3.72 -8.30
N PHE A 81 11.99 2.65 -8.74
CA PHE A 81 10.77 2.72 -9.55
C PHE A 81 9.64 3.44 -8.79
N THR A 82 9.41 3.09 -7.54
CA THR A 82 8.34 3.71 -6.73
C THR A 82 8.61 5.20 -6.52
N TRP A 83 9.87 5.60 -6.27
CA TRP A 83 10.26 7.00 -6.23
C TRP A 83 10.06 7.71 -7.58
N ALA A 84 10.44 7.09 -8.70
CA ALA A 84 10.24 7.67 -10.03
C ALA A 84 8.76 7.93 -10.34
N VAL A 85 7.88 6.98 -9.99
CA VAL A 85 6.42 7.13 -10.15
C VAL A 85 5.89 8.25 -9.23
N LEU A 86 6.30 8.27 -7.96
CA LEU A 86 5.94 9.33 -7.01
C LEU A 86 6.32 10.71 -7.55
N ARG A 87 7.54 10.87 -8.08
CA ARG A 87 8.00 12.11 -8.69
C ARG A 87 7.18 12.52 -9.91
N SER A 88 6.84 11.55 -10.76
CA SER A 88 6.04 11.78 -11.96
C SER A 88 4.66 12.34 -11.59
N ASP A 89 3.96 11.69 -10.66
CA ASP A 89 2.62 12.11 -10.22
C ASP A 89 2.66 13.46 -9.48
N ALA A 90 3.67 13.68 -8.62
CA ALA A 90 3.86 14.96 -7.94
C ALA A 90 4.10 16.09 -8.94
N ARG A 91 4.95 15.89 -9.96
CA ARG A 91 5.20 16.87 -11.03
C ARG A 91 3.94 17.17 -11.83
N ALA A 92 3.19 16.15 -12.20
CA ALA A 92 1.95 16.31 -12.94
C ALA A 92 0.91 17.12 -12.17
N LEU A 93 0.74 16.84 -10.88
CA LEU A 93 -0.13 17.61 -10.01
C LEU A 93 0.33 19.07 -9.93
N THR A 94 1.60 19.29 -9.60
CA THR A 94 2.18 20.62 -9.49
C THR A 94 1.99 21.45 -10.76
N GLN A 95 2.22 20.85 -11.94
CA GLN A 95 2.03 21.52 -13.22
C GLN A 95 0.56 21.88 -13.43
N ARG A 96 -0.35 20.93 -13.18
CA ARG A 96 -1.79 21.16 -13.31
C ARG A 96 -2.29 22.27 -12.37
N LEU A 97 -1.82 22.30 -11.13
CA LEU A 97 -2.17 23.35 -10.17
C LEU A 97 -1.63 24.72 -10.59
N SER A 98 -0.42 24.77 -11.16
CA SER A 98 0.19 26.05 -11.56
C SER A 98 -0.42 26.62 -12.83
N ASP A 99 -0.72 25.76 -13.80
CA ASP A 99 -1.17 26.17 -15.13
C ASP A 99 -2.69 26.42 -15.17
N ARG A 100 -3.47 25.61 -14.43
CA ARG A 100 -4.94 25.57 -14.61
C ARG A 100 -5.75 26.05 -13.42
N ALA A 101 -5.20 26.13 -12.21
CA ALA A 101 -6.04 26.44 -11.03
C ALA A 101 -6.68 27.83 -11.13
N ARG A 102 -5.95 28.83 -11.62
CA ARG A 102 -6.48 30.19 -11.77
C ARG A 102 -7.61 30.26 -12.79
N GLU A 103 -7.41 29.69 -13.97
CA GLU A 103 -8.39 29.67 -15.06
C GLU A 103 -9.66 28.94 -14.61
N LEU A 104 -9.52 27.72 -14.08
CA LEU A 104 -10.68 26.88 -13.72
C LEU A 104 -11.52 27.48 -12.58
N LEU A 105 -10.89 28.17 -11.62
CA LEU A 105 -11.61 28.84 -10.53
C LEU A 105 -12.31 30.12 -11.01
N ALA A 106 -11.67 30.89 -11.90
CA ALA A 106 -12.27 32.07 -12.51
C ALA A 106 -13.47 31.70 -13.39
N ASP A 107 -13.32 30.69 -14.25
CA ASP A 107 -14.39 30.16 -15.10
C ASP A 107 -15.58 29.64 -14.27
N SER A 108 -15.30 29.02 -13.12
CA SER A 108 -16.35 28.54 -12.22
C SER A 108 -17.18 29.71 -11.66
N PHE A 109 -16.50 30.77 -11.22
CA PHE A 109 -17.15 31.97 -10.69
C PHE A 109 -17.95 32.71 -11.78
N ASP A 110 -17.38 32.84 -12.98
CA ASP A 110 -18.03 33.54 -14.09
C ASP A 110 -19.31 32.85 -14.56
N ARG A 111 -19.32 31.51 -14.58
CA ARG A 111 -20.53 30.73 -14.86
C ARG A 111 -21.62 30.91 -13.81
N GLU A 112 -21.25 31.04 -12.55
CA GLU A 112 -22.19 31.26 -11.46
C GLU A 112 -22.77 32.66 -11.51
N LEU A 113 -21.93 33.68 -11.71
CA LEU A 113 -22.34 35.06 -11.96
C LEU A 113 -23.30 35.15 -13.16
N SER A 114 -23.00 34.46 -14.26
CA SER A 114 -23.82 34.45 -15.48
C SER A 114 -25.23 33.85 -15.29
N ARG A 115 -25.46 33.09 -14.21
CA ARG A 115 -26.78 32.53 -13.88
C ARG A 115 -27.67 33.49 -13.10
N ILE A 116 -27.10 34.59 -12.57
CA ILE A 116 -27.83 35.53 -11.72
C ILE A 116 -28.51 36.59 -12.61
N PRO A 117 -29.84 36.77 -12.54
CA PRO A 117 -30.53 37.84 -13.26
C PRO A 117 -30.04 39.21 -12.82
N ALA A 118 -29.95 40.18 -13.75
CA ALA A 118 -29.47 41.53 -13.46
C ALA A 118 -30.21 42.21 -12.30
N SER A 119 -31.53 41.97 -12.19
CA SER A 119 -32.37 42.51 -11.11
C SER A 119 -32.03 41.98 -9.72
N ALA A 120 -31.40 40.80 -9.63
CA ALA A 120 -31.05 40.15 -8.37
C ALA A 120 -29.59 40.38 -7.96
N ILE A 121 -28.78 41.06 -8.80
CA ILE A 121 -27.34 41.27 -8.53
C ILE A 121 -27.13 42.03 -7.22
N SER A 122 -27.83 43.14 -7.00
CA SER A 122 -27.66 43.95 -5.78
C SER A 122 -27.99 43.16 -4.50
N GLU A 123 -29.02 42.31 -4.55
CA GLU A 123 -29.42 41.46 -3.42
C GLU A 123 -28.42 40.32 -3.18
N ARG A 124 -27.89 39.71 -4.25
CA ARG A 124 -26.96 38.58 -4.18
C ARG A 124 -25.50 38.98 -3.99
N PHE A 125 -25.16 40.25 -4.19
CA PHE A 125 -23.79 40.76 -4.13
C PHE A 125 -23.00 40.33 -2.88
N PRO A 126 -23.55 40.37 -1.65
CA PRO A 126 -22.81 39.94 -0.47
C PRO A 126 -22.41 38.45 -0.50
N ALA A 127 -23.30 37.58 -1.00
CA ALA A 127 -23.02 36.15 -1.14
C ALA A 127 -21.93 35.90 -2.20
N MET A 128 -22.05 36.58 -3.35
CA MET A 128 -21.06 36.49 -4.43
C MET A 128 -19.66 36.95 -3.98
N LEU A 129 -19.59 38.00 -3.17
CA LEU A 129 -18.34 38.50 -2.62
C LEU A 129 -17.72 37.46 -1.67
N ALA A 130 -18.52 36.81 -0.83
CA ALA A 130 -18.07 35.73 0.04
C ALA A 130 -17.54 34.53 -0.77
N ASP A 131 -18.24 34.13 -1.83
CA ASP A 131 -17.81 33.04 -2.72
C ASP A 131 -16.49 33.36 -3.43
N ALA A 132 -16.33 34.61 -3.92
CA ALA A 132 -15.08 35.06 -4.52
C ALA A 132 -13.90 35.02 -3.53
N HIS A 133 -14.12 35.43 -2.27
CA HIS A 133 -13.12 35.32 -1.21
C HIS A 133 -12.77 33.86 -0.91
N HIS A 134 -13.77 32.97 -0.87
CA HIS A 134 -13.57 31.54 -0.66
C HIS A 134 -12.73 30.91 -1.78
N LEU A 135 -13.08 31.15 -3.05
CA LEU A 135 -12.32 30.66 -4.21
C LEU A 135 -10.89 31.18 -4.22
N ARG A 136 -10.66 32.42 -3.80
CA ARG A 136 -9.30 32.99 -3.64
C ARG A 136 -8.51 32.27 -2.54
N GLY A 137 -9.16 31.89 -1.44
CA GLY A 137 -8.58 31.06 -0.38
C GLY A 137 -8.17 29.68 -0.90
N ILE A 138 -9.07 28.99 -1.62
CA ILE A 138 -8.78 27.70 -2.27
C ILE A 138 -7.60 27.84 -3.23
N ARG A 139 -7.57 28.88 -4.06
CA ARG A 139 -6.45 29.14 -4.98
C ARG A 139 -5.12 29.24 -4.24
N GLY A 140 -5.07 30.06 -3.17
CA GLY A 140 -3.86 30.22 -2.38
C GLY A 140 -3.39 28.91 -1.74
N ALA A 141 -4.31 28.08 -1.27
CA ALA A 141 -3.97 26.76 -0.74
C ALA A 141 -3.43 25.81 -1.82
N LEU A 142 -4.05 25.77 -3.00
CA LEU A 142 -3.57 24.96 -4.13
C LEU A 142 -2.18 25.41 -4.61
N GLU A 143 -1.95 26.72 -4.69
CA GLU A 143 -0.63 27.29 -5.02
C GLU A 143 0.41 26.92 -3.94
N GLY A 144 0.03 26.98 -2.65
CA GLY A 144 0.86 26.56 -1.53
C GLY A 144 1.22 25.07 -1.57
N VAL A 145 0.25 24.20 -1.83
CA VAL A 145 0.47 22.75 -2.03
C VAL A 145 1.42 22.51 -3.18
N ALA A 146 1.23 23.17 -4.33
CA ALA A 146 2.11 23.03 -5.48
C ALA A 146 3.54 23.48 -5.18
N ALA A 147 3.72 24.59 -4.47
CA ALA A 147 5.03 25.08 -4.05
C ALA A 147 5.71 24.12 -3.05
N ASN A 148 4.97 23.65 -2.05
CA ASN A 148 5.48 22.70 -1.07
C ASN A 148 5.93 21.39 -1.74
N LEU A 149 5.09 20.81 -2.60
CA LEU A 149 5.44 19.61 -3.36
C LEU A 149 6.70 19.81 -4.22
N ARG A 150 6.87 20.97 -4.87
CA ARG A 150 8.10 21.25 -5.62
C ARG A 150 9.34 21.23 -4.73
N LEU A 151 9.28 21.90 -3.58
CA LEU A 151 10.39 22.00 -2.64
C LEU A 151 10.73 20.62 -2.05
N GLU A 152 9.71 19.87 -1.63
CA GLU A 152 9.86 18.53 -1.09
C GLU A 152 10.43 17.55 -2.12
N MET A 153 9.92 17.56 -3.35
CA MET A 153 10.46 16.74 -4.43
C MET A 153 11.89 17.13 -4.77
N ARG A 154 12.20 18.43 -4.79
CA ARG A 154 13.56 18.89 -5.03
C ARG A 154 14.50 18.40 -3.93
N ARG A 155 14.15 18.58 -2.66
CA ARG A 155 14.92 18.13 -1.51
C ARG A 155 15.20 16.63 -1.58
N VAL A 156 14.16 15.84 -1.78
CA VAL A 156 14.28 14.37 -1.80
C VAL A 156 15.19 13.90 -2.93
N PHE A 157 15.00 14.39 -4.16
CA PHE A 157 15.74 13.90 -5.32
C PHE A 157 17.12 14.51 -5.53
N GLU A 158 17.38 15.72 -5.02
CA GLU A 158 18.69 16.38 -5.14
C GLU A 158 19.58 16.14 -3.91
N HIS A 159 19.01 15.89 -2.74
CA HIS A 159 19.78 15.81 -1.48
C HIS A 159 19.60 14.49 -0.72
N ASP A 160 18.39 13.97 -0.59
CA ASP A 160 18.13 12.85 0.33
C ASP A 160 18.40 11.47 -0.30
N LEU A 161 18.08 11.30 -1.58
CA LEU A 161 18.28 10.04 -2.29
C LEU A 161 19.70 9.94 -2.88
N PRO A 162 20.32 8.74 -2.85
CA PRO A 162 21.59 8.51 -3.54
C PRO A 162 21.40 8.56 -5.06
N ALA A 163 22.41 9.07 -5.77
CA ALA A 163 22.42 9.02 -7.23
C ALA A 163 22.51 7.55 -7.72
N PRO A 164 21.90 7.18 -8.85
CA PRO A 164 21.90 5.80 -9.34
C PRO A 164 23.31 5.22 -9.57
N ASP A 165 24.27 6.10 -9.87
CA ASP A 165 25.68 5.83 -10.16
C ASP A 165 26.61 6.11 -8.98
N SER A 166 26.10 6.44 -7.80
CA SER A 166 26.92 6.82 -6.64
C SER A 166 27.69 5.65 -6.00
N GLY A 167 27.53 4.43 -6.51
CA GLY A 167 28.12 3.22 -5.93
C GLY A 167 27.59 2.87 -4.52
N ALA A 168 26.46 3.45 -4.11
CA ALA A 168 25.89 3.22 -2.78
C ALA A 168 25.50 1.74 -2.61
N THR A 169 25.74 1.23 -1.40
CA THR A 169 25.36 -0.15 -1.07
C THR A 169 23.84 -0.28 -1.00
N GLU A 170 23.31 -1.49 -1.19
CA GLU A 170 21.86 -1.72 -1.09
C GLU A 170 21.30 -1.29 0.28
N ASN A 171 21.99 -1.63 1.37
CA ASN A 171 21.60 -1.23 2.72
C ASN A 171 21.55 0.29 2.89
N GLU A 172 22.52 1.00 2.31
CA GLU A 172 22.55 2.46 2.32
C GLU A 172 21.40 3.05 1.53
N ILE A 173 21.11 2.52 0.33
CA ILE A 173 19.96 2.94 -0.48
C ILE A 173 18.66 2.76 0.32
N ARG A 174 18.46 1.62 0.97
CA ARG A 174 17.25 1.38 1.80
C ARG A 174 17.13 2.37 2.95
N LEU A 175 18.22 2.59 3.69
CA LEU A 175 18.22 3.53 4.82
C LEU A 175 17.90 4.95 4.36
N ARG A 176 18.51 5.40 3.26
CA ARG A 176 18.25 6.73 2.69
C ARG A 176 16.84 6.86 2.13
N CYS A 177 16.33 5.84 1.44
CA CYS A 177 14.93 5.82 0.97
C CYS A 177 13.94 5.88 2.14
N ARG A 178 14.17 5.13 3.21
CA ARG A 178 13.33 5.16 4.41
C ARG A 178 13.33 6.53 5.08
N ALA A 179 14.52 7.12 5.25
CA ALA A 179 14.66 8.44 5.84
C ALA A 179 13.96 9.52 4.99
N ALA A 180 14.18 9.50 3.68
CA ALA A 180 13.52 10.42 2.75
C ALA A 180 11.99 10.28 2.78
N ALA A 181 11.47 9.05 2.83
CA ALA A 181 10.04 8.78 2.94
C ALA A 181 9.45 9.31 4.26
N ALA A 182 10.14 9.05 5.38
CA ALA A 182 9.75 9.55 6.70
C ALA A 182 9.76 11.09 6.77
N HIS A 183 10.68 11.75 6.07
CA HIS A 183 10.73 13.22 6.00
C HIS A 183 9.69 13.83 5.06
N LEU A 184 9.27 13.10 4.02
CA LEU A 184 8.28 13.56 3.04
C LEU A 184 6.85 13.44 3.58
N ARG A 185 6.57 12.40 4.38
CA ARG A 185 5.24 12.10 4.92
C ARG A 185 4.59 13.31 5.62
N PRO A 186 5.23 14.02 6.57
CA PRO A 186 4.64 15.18 7.22
C PRO A 186 4.30 16.32 6.25
N GLY A 187 5.15 16.54 5.23
CA GLY A 187 4.92 17.57 4.21
C GLY A 187 3.66 17.29 3.37
N LEU A 188 3.42 16.02 3.03
CA LEU A 188 2.21 15.60 2.32
C LEU A 188 0.96 15.69 3.21
N GLN A 189 1.07 15.25 4.46
CA GLN A 189 -0.03 15.35 5.44
C GLN A 189 -0.43 16.82 5.68
N ASN A 190 0.55 17.69 5.93
CA ASN A 190 0.30 19.11 6.08
C ASN A 190 -0.36 19.73 4.83
N SER A 191 0.04 19.30 3.63
CA SER A 191 -0.60 19.74 2.37
C SER A 191 -2.09 19.39 2.31
N ILE A 192 -2.46 18.21 2.82
CA ILE A 192 -3.87 17.77 2.93
C ILE A 192 -4.63 18.60 3.97
N LEU A 193 -4.02 18.86 5.14
CA LEU A 193 -4.63 19.67 6.20
C LEU A 193 -4.86 21.11 5.76
N VAL A 194 -3.85 21.74 5.15
CA VAL A 194 -3.94 23.12 4.63
C VAL A 194 -5.03 23.24 3.58
N LEU A 195 -5.13 22.27 2.67
CA LEU A 195 -6.20 22.23 1.68
C LEU A 195 -7.58 22.07 2.34
N GLY A 196 -7.71 21.18 3.34
CA GLY A 196 -8.94 21.03 4.10
C GLY A 196 -9.36 22.31 4.85
N ALA A 197 -8.40 22.99 5.47
CA ALA A 197 -8.62 24.26 6.17
C ALA A 197 -9.13 25.35 5.22
N ALA A 198 -8.57 25.43 4.00
CA ALA A 198 -9.03 26.37 2.98
C ALA A 198 -10.45 26.10 2.48
N LEU A 199 -10.93 24.87 2.62
CA LEU A 199 -12.31 24.47 2.33
C LEU A 199 -13.28 24.76 3.49
N GLY A 200 -12.80 25.42 4.55
CA GLY A 200 -13.63 25.87 5.67
C GLY A 200 -13.78 24.86 6.79
N THR A 201 -12.93 23.83 6.88
CA THR A 201 -12.97 22.87 7.99
C THR A 201 -11.60 22.57 8.52
N ARG A 202 -11.45 22.60 9.85
CA ARG A 202 -10.22 22.20 10.52
C ARG A 202 -10.22 20.67 10.60
N LEU A 203 -9.48 20.06 9.70
CA LEU A 203 -9.21 18.62 9.74
C LEU A 203 -8.32 18.31 10.95
N ASP A 204 -8.66 17.28 11.71
CA ASP A 204 -7.83 16.76 12.80
C ASP A 204 -6.87 15.69 12.23
N GLU A 205 -5.60 15.78 12.61
CA GLU A 205 -4.54 14.85 12.21
C GLU A 205 -4.90 13.39 12.55
N HIS A 206 -5.50 13.16 13.73
CA HIS A 206 -5.91 11.85 14.22
C HIS A 206 -7.18 11.31 13.52
N GLY A 207 -7.90 12.13 12.76
CA GLY A 207 -9.06 11.68 11.97
C GLY A 207 -8.73 11.43 10.50
N VAL A 208 -7.71 12.11 9.97
CA VAL A 208 -7.38 12.11 8.54
C VAL A 208 -6.21 11.18 8.20
N PHE A 209 -5.23 11.03 9.10
CA PHE A 209 -4.00 10.28 8.82
C PHE A 209 -3.77 9.07 9.72
N ASP A 210 -4.56 8.89 10.78
CA ASP A 210 -4.74 7.60 11.43
C ASP A 210 -5.49 6.70 10.45
N ASP A 211 -4.75 6.17 9.49
CA ASP A 211 -5.32 5.50 8.35
C ASP A 211 -5.75 4.10 8.77
N HIS A 212 -6.91 4.07 9.42
CA HIS A 212 -7.64 2.87 9.76
C HIS A 212 -7.91 2.03 8.50
N ALA A 213 -7.95 2.63 7.30
CA ALA A 213 -8.10 1.89 6.05
C ALA A 213 -6.77 1.27 5.58
N GLU A 214 -5.62 1.94 5.70
CA GLU A 214 -4.30 1.35 5.44
C GLU A 214 -3.95 0.29 6.49
N ARG A 215 -4.21 0.54 7.79
CA ARG A 215 -4.11 -0.47 8.85
C ARG A 215 -5.04 -1.64 8.57
N ARG A 216 -6.29 -1.40 8.15
CA ARG A 216 -7.26 -2.44 7.76
C ARG A 216 -6.79 -3.24 6.55
N LEU A 217 -6.26 -2.60 5.51
CA LEU A 217 -5.74 -3.28 4.31
C LEU A 217 -4.50 -4.12 4.63
N MET A 218 -3.60 -3.60 5.48
CA MET A 218 -2.42 -4.32 5.93
C MET A 218 -2.81 -5.50 6.83
N SER A 219 -3.70 -5.26 7.81
CA SER A 219 -4.23 -6.30 8.71
C SER A 219 -5.05 -7.36 7.94
N ASP A 220 -5.82 -6.98 6.92
CA ASP A 220 -6.58 -7.92 6.07
C ASP A 220 -5.67 -8.77 5.18
N ARG A 221 -4.65 -8.14 4.57
CA ARG A 221 -3.62 -8.86 3.80
C ARG A 221 -2.84 -9.83 4.68
N LEU A 222 -2.38 -9.37 5.84
CA LEU A 222 -1.67 -10.18 6.82
C LEU A 222 -2.54 -11.35 7.30
N ARG A 223 -3.82 -11.09 7.63
CA ARG A 223 -4.80 -12.12 7.99
C ARG A 223 -4.97 -13.16 6.89
N ARG A 224 -5.03 -12.74 5.62
CA ARG A 224 -5.10 -13.63 4.45
C ARG A 224 -3.83 -14.46 4.29
N ASP A 225 -2.66 -13.85 4.43
CA ASP A 225 -1.37 -14.51 4.25
C ASP A 225 -1.12 -15.56 5.35
N ILE A 226 -1.49 -15.25 6.61
CA ILE A 226 -1.45 -16.21 7.73
C ILE A 226 -2.39 -17.39 7.50
N TRP A 227 -3.62 -17.11 7.05
CA TRP A 227 -4.58 -18.19 6.77
C TRP A 227 -4.11 -19.10 5.64
N MET A 228 -3.61 -18.53 4.53
CA MET A 228 -3.07 -19.28 3.40
C MET A 228 -1.89 -20.14 3.85
N PHE A 229 -0.99 -19.59 4.65
CA PHE A 229 0.18 -20.32 5.12
C PHE A 229 -0.18 -21.45 6.09
N ALA A 230 -1.18 -21.27 6.96
CA ALA A 230 -1.71 -22.34 7.79
C ALA A 230 -2.27 -23.52 6.96
N GLN A 231 -2.81 -23.27 5.75
CA GLN A 231 -3.23 -24.34 4.84
C GLN A 231 -2.03 -25.08 4.23
N ILE A 232 -0.95 -24.37 3.91
CA ILE A 232 0.29 -24.96 3.38
C ILE A 232 0.92 -25.88 4.44
N VAL A 233 1.01 -25.42 5.69
CA VAL A 233 1.51 -26.23 6.80
C VAL A 233 0.63 -27.45 7.04
N ARG A 234 -0.70 -27.31 6.97
CA ARG A 234 -1.63 -28.47 7.06
C ARG A 234 -1.33 -29.51 5.98
N ALA A 235 -1.21 -29.09 4.72
CA ALA A 235 -0.94 -29.99 3.61
C ALA A 235 0.42 -30.70 3.76
N PHE A 236 1.43 -30.00 4.30
CA PHE A 236 2.72 -30.61 4.64
C PHE A 236 2.58 -31.68 5.73
N CYS A 237 1.93 -31.39 6.86
CA CYS A 237 1.74 -32.36 7.95
C CYS A 237 0.94 -33.59 7.50
N GLU A 238 -0.10 -33.41 6.67
CA GLU A 238 -0.87 -34.50 6.09
C GLU A 238 0.00 -35.41 5.19
N LYS A 239 0.81 -34.83 4.30
CA LYS A 239 1.74 -35.59 3.44
C LYS A 239 2.83 -36.28 4.25
N ALA A 240 3.38 -35.60 5.26
CA ALA A 240 4.43 -36.11 6.12
C ALA A 240 4.00 -37.34 6.94
N ARG A 241 2.77 -37.37 7.45
CA ARG A 241 2.21 -38.55 8.15
C ARG A 241 2.02 -39.75 7.23
N ASN A 242 1.57 -39.51 6.00
CA ASN A 242 1.30 -40.56 5.02
C ASN A 242 2.57 -41.07 4.33
N ALA A 243 3.68 -40.32 4.40
CA ALA A 243 4.95 -40.71 3.80
C ALA A 243 5.56 -41.99 4.42
N GLY A 244 5.18 -42.35 5.65
CA GLY A 244 5.62 -43.58 6.32
C GLY A 244 4.89 -44.86 5.87
N ASP A 245 3.79 -44.74 5.13
CA ASP A 245 2.91 -45.86 4.75
C ASP A 245 3.15 -46.32 3.30
N HIS A 246 3.95 -45.58 2.53
CA HIS A 246 4.26 -45.89 1.14
C HIS A 246 5.47 -46.81 1.03
N GLN A 247 5.19 -48.11 0.98
CA GLN A 247 6.15 -49.15 0.60
C GLN A 247 6.71 -48.87 -0.81
N GLU A 248 8.04 -48.78 -0.94
CA GLU A 248 8.81 -48.40 -2.13
C GLU A 248 8.19 -48.93 -3.45
N ARG A 249 7.48 -48.06 -4.19
CA ARG A 249 7.18 -48.28 -5.61
C ARG A 249 8.24 -47.56 -6.44
N TRP A 250 9.13 -48.35 -7.02
CA TRP A 250 10.36 -47.98 -7.75
C TRP A 250 10.22 -47.09 -9.01
N ASN A 251 9.15 -46.31 -9.20
CA ASN A 251 8.96 -45.59 -10.47
C ASN A 251 8.30 -44.20 -10.44
N ASP A 252 8.05 -43.59 -9.28
CA ASP A 252 7.57 -42.20 -9.24
C ASP A 252 8.56 -41.28 -8.51
N ALA A 253 8.49 -39.99 -8.86
CA ALA A 253 9.33 -38.92 -8.34
C ALA A 253 9.60 -39.06 -6.83
N SER A 254 10.81 -38.69 -6.39
CA SER A 254 11.28 -38.84 -5.01
C SER A 254 10.14 -38.63 -4.00
N PRO A 255 9.84 -39.62 -3.12
CA PRO A 255 8.72 -39.57 -2.16
C PRO A 255 8.69 -38.32 -1.27
N PHE A 256 9.80 -37.57 -1.25
CA PHE A 256 10.04 -36.42 -0.41
C PHE A 256 10.19 -35.09 -1.18
N ALA A 257 9.86 -35.05 -2.48
CA ALA A 257 9.87 -33.82 -3.27
C ALA A 257 9.00 -32.71 -2.63
N PHE A 258 7.91 -33.09 -1.95
CA PHE A 258 7.04 -32.17 -1.23
C PHE A 258 7.73 -31.42 -0.07
N VAL A 259 8.83 -31.94 0.48
CA VAL A 259 9.62 -31.26 1.52
C VAL A 259 10.36 -30.07 0.93
N GLY A 260 10.96 -30.23 -0.26
CA GLY A 260 11.62 -29.14 -0.97
C GLY A 260 10.64 -28.03 -1.35
N GLU A 261 9.45 -28.41 -1.84
CA GLU A 261 8.35 -27.49 -2.11
C GLU A 261 7.91 -26.76 -0.84
N PHE A 262 7.70 -27.49 0.27
CA PHE A 262 7.33 -26.89 1.54
C PHE A 262 8.39 -25.91 2.05
N LEU A 263 9.68 -26.24 1.97
CA LEU A 263 10.76 -25.33 2.36
C LEU A 263 10.79 -24.07 1.48
N SER A 264 10.45 -24.18 0.20
CA SER A 264 10.29 -23.04 -0.70
C SER A 264 9.15 -22.12 -0.23
N TYR A 265 7.97 -22.70 0.04
CA TYR A 265 6.82 -21.95 0.56
C TYR A 265 7.06 -21.35 1.95
N PHE A 266 7.73 -22.09 2.84
CA PHE A 266 8.10 -21.63 4.17
C PHE A 266 9.05 -20.43 4.10
N ARG A 267 10.04 -20.44 3.20
CA ARG A 267 10.91 -19.27 2.99
C ARG A 267 10.17 -18.07 2.41
N ALA A 268 9.31 -18.31 1.42
CA ALA A 268 8.65 -17.24 0.68
C ALA A 268 7.49 -16.56 1.42
N MET A 269 6.75 -17.30 2.28
CA MET A 269 5.57 -16.80 2.98
C MET A 269 5.63 -17.03 4.50
N GLY A 270 6.22 -18.12 4.97
CA GLY A 270 6.28 -18.46 6.40
C GLY A 270 7.24 -17.59 7.20
N TYR A 271 8.47 -17.42 6.71
CA TYR A 271 9.53 -16.73 7.44
C TYR A 271 9.19 -15.28 7.83
N PRO A 272 8.57 -14.46 6.97
CA PRO A 272 8.10 -13.12 7.34
C PRO A 272 7.03 -13.12 8.44
N LEU A 273 6.14 -14.12 8.45
CA LEU A 273 5.05 -14.22 9.43
C LEU A 273 5.58 -14.57 10.82
N VAL A 274 6.56 -15.47 10.89
CA VAL A 274 7.10 -15.90 12.18
C VAL A 274 7.96 -14.81 12.84
N ARG A 275 8.71 -14.06 12.03
CA ARG A 275 9.51 -12.91 12.49
C ARG A 275 8.65 -11.75 13.01
N ALA A 276 7.43 -11.60 12.51
CA ALA A 276 6.54 -10.49 12.88
C ALA A 276 5.74 -10.76 14.16
N ALA A 277 5.72 -12.00 14.67
CA ALA A 277 4.77 -12.44 15.69
C ALA A 277 5.42 -13.12 16.92
N ASP A 278 6.75 -13.12 17.01
CA ASP A 278 7.54 -13.62 18.15
C ASP A 278 7.18 -15.05 18.60
N TYR A 279 7.11 -15.98 17.64
CA TYR A 279 6.80 -17.38 17.93
C TYR A 279 7.89 -18.04 18.80
N VAL A 280 7.53 -18.43 20.03
CA VAL A 280 8.44 -18.97 21.05
C VAL A 280 9.13 -20.28 20.64
N ARG A 281 8.52 -21.07 19.75
CA ARG A 281 9.06 -22.37 19.29
C ARG A 281 9.68 -22.30 17.89
N LEU A 282 10.10 -21.11 17.44
CA LEU A 282 10.74 -20.93 16.14
C LEU A 282 11.99 -21.79 15.99
N ASP A 283 12.90 -21.76 16.97
CA ASP A 283 14.19 -22.46 16.86
C ASP A 283 14.01 -24.00 16.80
N PRO A 284 13.20 -24.64 17.68
CA PRO A 284 12.87 -26.06 17.55
C PRO A 284 12.25 -26.44 16.19
N PHE A 285 11.39 -25.57 15.64
CA PHE A 285 10.76 -25.83 14.35
C PHE A 285 11.76 -25.73 13.20
N LEU A 286 12.62 -24.70 13.17
CA LEU A 286 13.66 -24.55 12.15
C LEU A 286 14.66 -25.71 12.20
N GLU A 287 15.10 -26.10 13.40
CA GLU A 287 15.97 -27.27 13.57
C GLU A 287 15.33 -28.55 13.05
N SER A 288 14.01 -28.73 13.23
CA SER A 288 13.29 -29.89 12.70
C SER A 288 13.28 -29.91 11.17
N LEU A 289 13.16 -28.74 10.52
CA LEU A 289 13.16 -28.59 9.06
C LEU A 289 14.55 -28.75 8.45
N GLU A 290 15.60 -28.23 9.10
CA GLU A 290 16.98 -28.39 8.67
C GLU A 290 17.43 -29.86 8.70
N ARG A 291 17.00 -30.61 9.72
CA ARG A 291 17.29 -32.06 9.84
C ARG A 291 16.69 -32.93 8.73
N ILE A 292 15.68 -32.43 8.01
CA ILE A 292 15.09 -33.10 6.84
C ILE A 292 15.79 -32.67 5.55
N ARG A 293 16.38 -31.46 5.52
CA ARG A 293 17.04 -30.89 4.34
C ARG A 293 18.40 -31.52 4.02
N ASP A 294 19.15 -31.96 5.04
CA ASP A 294 20.58 -32.32 4.91
C ASP A 294 20.89 -33.83 4.78
N VAL A 295 19.99 -34.66 4.23
CA VAL A 295 20.28 -36.10 4.11
C VAL A 295 19.78 -36.71 2.79
N ASP A 296 20.67 -37.42 2.09
CA ASP A 296 20.37 -38.25 0.91
C ASP A 296 19.41 -39.43 1.22
N ARG A 297 19.17 -39.72 2.51
CA ARG A 297 18.17 -40.67 3.03
C ARG A 297 17.40 -40.04 4.18
N ILE A 298 16.12 -39.75 3.96
CA ILE A 298 15.27 -39.16 4.99
C ILE A 298 14.74 -40.26 5.92
N ASP A 299 15.02 -40.11 7.21
CA ASP A 299 14.54 -40.99 8.28
C ASP A 299 13.05 -40.69 8.58
N PRO A 300 12.14 -41.70 8.51
CA PRO A 300 10.73 -41.53 8.81
C PRO A 300 10.45 -40.89 10.17
N GLN A 301 11.30 -41.13 11.17
CA GLN A 301 11.17 -40.53 12.49
C GLN A 301 11.42 -39.02 12.45
N ARG A 302 12.32 -38.54 11.59
CA ARG A 302 12.60 -37.10 11.42
C ARG A 302 11.44 -36.37 10.74
N ILE A 303 10.79 -37.02 9.77
CA ILE A 303 9.58 -36.49 9.13
C ILE A 303 8.43 -36.42 10.12
N ALA A 304 8.24 -37.46 10.92
CA ALA A 304 7.22 -37.48 11.97
C ALA A 304 7.43 -36.33 12.97
N ASN A 305 8.66 -36.14 13.44
CA ASN A 305 9.00 -35.04 14.35
C ASN A 305 8.72 -33.65 13.73
N ALA A 306 9.05 -33.44 12.45
CA ALA A 306 8.75 -32.17 11.79
C ALA A 306 7.25 -31.97 11.51
N ALA A 307 6.50 -33.06 11.31
CA ALA A 307 5.05 -32.99 11.20
C ALA A 307 4.42 -32.57 12.54
N GLU A 308 4.95 -33.06 13.66
CA GLU A 308 4.53 -32.65 15.01
C GLU A 308 4.84 -31.17 15.28
N GLU A 309 6.06 -30.71 15.00
CA GLU A 309 6.41 -29.27 15.12
C GLU A 309 5.59 -28.41 14.15
N GLY A 310 5.31 -28.90 12.94
CA GLY A 310 4.45 -28.24 11.96
C GLY A 310 3.01 -28.06 12.46
N GLU A 311 2.45 -29.02 13.20
CA GLU A 311 1.09 -28.89 13.77
C GLU A 311 1.02 -27.89 14.92
N LEU A 312 2.06 -27.86 15.75
CA LEU A 312 2.20 -26.86 16.81
C LEU A 312 2.29 -25.46 16.22
N PHE A 313 3.03 -25.30 15.13
CA PHE A 313 3.14 -24.05 14.42
C PHE A 313 1.85 -23.66 13.68
N ARG A 314 1.15 -24.64 13.07
CA ARG A 314 -0.18 -24.41 12.47
C ARG A 314 -1.20 -23.94 13.51
N THR A 315 -1.19 -24.53 14.69
CA THR A 315 -2.08 -24.15 15.80
C THR A 315 -1.84 -22.68 16.18
N TYR A 316 -0.58 -22.29 16.33
CA TYR A 316 -0.20 -20.90 16.57
C TYR A 316 -0.64 -19.95 15.43
N LEU A 317 -0.48 -20.33 14.16
CA LEU A 317 -0.93 -19.50 13.03
C LEU A 317 -2.45 -19.28 13.04
N LEU A 318 -3.22 -20.29 13.46
CA LEU A 318 -4.68 -20.14 13.61
C LEU A 318 -5.04 -19.22 14.78
N GLU A 319 -4.34 -19.31 15.91
CA GLU A 319 -4.50 -18.38 17.03
C GLU A 319 -4.14 -16.94 16.63
N LEU A 320 -3.04 -16.76 15.89
CA LEU A 320 -2.61 -15.48 15.35
C LEU A 320 -3.64 -14.92 14.35
N PHE A 321 -4.20 -15.77 13.49
CA PHE A 321 -5.28 -15.39 12.57
C PHE A 321 -6.50 -14.86 13.33
N GLU A 322 -6.94 -15.56 14.38
CA GLU A 322 -8.06 -15.12 15.23
C GLU A 322 -7.74 -13.82 15.97
N ASN A 323 -6.52 -13.67 16.51
CA ASN A 323 -6.08 -12.46 17.20
C ASN A 323 -6.03 -11.24 16.27
N ILE A 324 -5.56 -11.40 15.04
CA ILE A 324 -5.59 -10.34 14.03
C ILE A 324 -7.04 -10.04 13.63
N GLY A 325 -7.88 -11.06 13.48
CA GLY A 325 -9.30 -10.92 13.18
C GLY A 325 -10.09 -10.12 14.23
N ARG A 326 -9.62 -10.09 15.49
CA ARG A 326 -10.19 -9.28 16.59
C ARG A 326 -9.71 -7.84 16.64
N ARG A 327 -8.76 -7.44 15.80
CA ARG A 327 -8.30 -6.05 15.76
C ARG A 327 -9.47 -5.13 15.40
N ASP A 328 -9.53 -3.98 16.06
CA ASP A 328 -10.62 -3.02 15.90
C ASP A 328 -10.83 -2.64 14.43
N GLU A 329 -9.75 -2.61 13.64
CA GLU A 329 -9.84 -2.30 12.22
C GLU A 329 -10.46 -3.37 11.32
N LEU A 330 -10.68 -4.58 11.82
CA LEU A 330 -11.24 -5.73 11.07
C LEU A 330 -12.64 -6.17 11.53
N GLN A 331 -13.23 -5.55 12.57
CA GLN A 331 -14.52 -5.98 13.17
C GLN A 331 -15.66 -6.09 12.14
N ASP A 332 -15.70 -5.21 11.13
CA ASP A 332 -16.74 -5.20 10.08
C ASP A 332 -16.30 -5.86 8.76
N LEU A 333 -15.16 -6.56 8.72
CA LEU A 333 -14.66 -7.21 7.50
C LEU A 333 -14.62 -8.74 7.67
N PRO A 334 -15.67 -9.46 7.24
CA PRO A 334 -15.65 -10.92 7.29
C PRO A 334 -14.56 -11.47 6.38
N PHE A 335 -13.90 -12.54 6.82
CA PHE A 335 -12.83 -13.17 6.05
C PHE A 335 -13.40 -13.94 4.85
N ASP A 336 -13.02 -13.54 3.63
CA ASP A 336 -13.42 -14.24 2.41
C ASP A 336 -12.51 -15.45 2.13
N ARG A 337 -12.96 -16.62 2.60
CA ARG A 337 -12.28 -17.90 2.37
C ARG A 337 -12.18 -18.27 0.88
N ARG A 338 -13.14 -17.86 0.03
CA ARG A 338 -13.12 -18.19 -1.40
C ARG A 338 -12.05 -17.38 -2.12
N ALA A 339 -11.96 -16.09 -1.83
CA ALA A 339 -10.91 -15.23 -2.36
C ALA A 339 -9.52 -15.69 -1.90
N ALA A 340 -9.37 -16.03 -0.62
CA ALA A 340 -8.11 -16.56 -0.09
C ALA A 340 -7.72 -17.91 -0.73
N ALA A 341 -8.67 -18.81 -0.96
CA ALA A 341 -8.41 -20.08 -1.65
C ALA A 341 -8.01 -19.90 -3.12
N MET A 342 -8.58 -18.92 -3.82
CA MET A 342 -8.15 -18.56 -5.18
C MET A 342 -6.73 -18.00 -5.19
N ALA A 343 -6.39 -17.11 -4.25
CA ALA A 343 -5.05 -16.58 -4.10
C ALA A 343 -4.03 -17.69 -3.78
N LEU A 344 -4.38 -18.63 -2.90
CA LEU A 344 -3.56 -19.80 -2.59
C LEU A 344 -3.31 -20.66 -3.83
N ARG A 345 -4.34 -20.92 -4.65
CA ARG A 345 -4.18 -21.68 -5.91
C ARG A 345 -3.24 -20.99 -6.90
N LEU A 346 -3.36 -19.68 -7.05
CA LEU A 346 -2.45 -18.89 -7.89
C LEU A 346 -1.01 -18.96 -7.37
N TYR A 347 -0.83 -18.88 -6.05
CA TYR A 347 0.48 -18.94 -5.39
C TYR A 347 1.15 -20.32 -5.52
N LEU A 348 0.39 -21.42 -5.41
CA LEU A 348 0.90 -22.79 -5.57
C LEU A 348 1.14 -23.17 -7.05
N GLY A 349 0.50 -22.48 -8.01
CA GLY A 349 0.66 -22.75 -9.45
C GLY A 349 1.79 -21.96 -10.12
N SER A 350 2.48 -21.09 -9.39
CA SER A 350 3.60 -20.27 -9.86
C SER A 350 4.99 -20.83 -9.54
N HIS A 351 5.07 -22.02 -8.93
CA HIS A 351 6.32 -22.67 -8.50
C HIS A 351 6.54 -24.02 -9.17
#